data_AF-A0A956ZX82-F1
#
_entry.id   AF-A0A956ZX82-F1
#
_cell.length_a   1.000
_cell.length_b   1.000
_cell.length_c   1.000
_cell.angle_alpha   90.00
_cell.angle_beta   90.00
_cell.angle_gamma   90.00
#
_symmetry.space_group_name_H-M   'P 1'
#
loop_
_entity.id
_entity.type
_entity.pdbx_description
1 polymer ?
#
loop_
_entity_poly.entity_id
_entity_poly.type
_entity_poly.pdbx_seq_one_letter_code
_entity_poly.pdbx_strand_id
1 'polypeptide(L)'
;MNRLSFLLLTILIGVIASFAFVQQDQTRIAFVDSQAAIRAHPAGAEAKALEEQAKVEIEALQTDLQALVTKANSGEQLTPDEQNRFQNLRSTIATVQKNYADQIGAAVGPALEAVDKAISEIAAENDYAAIFDARVAGQEGTNLVVYAKKDLNITQLVIDRMNASQ
;
A
#
# COMPACT_ATOMS: atom_id res chain seq x y z
N MET A 1 29.41 -33.45 75.37
CA MET A 1 28.44 -32.35 75.24
C MET A 1 28.68 -31.61 73.93
N ASN A 2 27.66 -31.67 73.09
CA ASN A 2 27.52 -31.22 71.71
C ASN A 2 28.10 -29.84 71.37
N ARG A 3 28.97 -29.80 70.36
CA ARG A 3 29.22 -28.61 69.50
C ARG A 3 29.31 -28.97 68.01
N LEU A 4 28.86 -30.17 67.64
CA LEU A 4 28.98 -30.72 66.28
C LEU A 4 27.68 -30.65 65.46
N SER A 5 26.62 -30.01 65.97
CA SER A 5 25.30 -29.94 65.32
C SER A 5 24.86 -28.55 64.88
N PHE A 6 25.76 -27.55 64.86
CA PHE A 6 25.37 -26.16 64.53
C PHE A 6 26.15 -25.53 63.36
N LEU A 7 26.95 -26.30 62.64
CA LEU A 7 27.68 -25.84 61.44
C LEU A 7 27.40 -26.73 60.22
N LEU A 8 26.18 -27.28 60.15
CA LEU A 8 25.63 -28.00 58.99
C LEU A 8 24.36 -27.31 58.46
N LEU A 9 24.19 -26.02 58.76
CA LEU A 9 23.04 -25.21 58.36
C LEU A 9 23.47 -23.83 57.79
N THR A 10 24.52 -23.82 56.97
CA THR A 10 24.91 -22.67 56.14
C THR A 10 25.28 -23.09 54.72
N ILE A 11 24.78 -24.26 54.29
CA ILE A 11 24.79 -24.72 52.90
C ILE A 11 23.34 -24.77 52.42
N LEU A 12 22.67 -23.62 52.39
CA LEU A 12 21.47 -23.42 51.59
C LEU A 12 21.14 -21.92 51.55
N ILE A 13 20.69 -21.45 50.39
CA ILE A 13 20.21 -20.08 50.12
C ILE A 13 21.32 -19.08 49.73
N GLY A 14 22.02 -19.40 48.64
CA GLY A 14 22.80 -18.45 47.84
C GLY A 14 22.54 -18.55 46.34
N VAL A 15 21.47 -19.24 45.94
CA VAL A 15 20.97 -19.25 44.56
C VAL A 15 19.73 -18.37 44.55
N ILE A 16 19.93 -17.05 44.63
CA ILE A 16 18.90 -16.12 44.17
C ILE A 16 18.95 -16.26 42.66
N ALA A 17 17.98 -17.00 42.15
CA ALA A 17 17.68 -17.19 40.76
C ALA A 17 17.96 -15.92 39.96
N SER A 18 18.87 -16.03 39.00
CA SER A 18 18.84 -15.21 37.80
C SER A 18 17.51 -15.50 37.12
N PHE A 19 16.43 -14.90 37.60
CA PHE A 19 15.24 -14.69 36.80
C PHE A 19 15.68 -13.71 35.70
N ALA A 20 16.31 -14.26 34.68
CA ALA A 20 16.23 -13.67 33.35
C ALA A 20 14.73 -13.63 33.07
N PHE A 21 14.10 -12.49 33.36
CA PHE A 21 12.91 -12.11 32.65
C PHE A 21 13.34 -12.17 31.19
N VAL A 22 12.98 -13.25 30.50
CA VAL A 22 12.94 -13.24 29.05
C VAL A 22 12.02 -12.07 28.75
N GLN A 23 12.60 -10.94 28.35
CA GLN A 23 11.86 -9.87 27.71
C GLN A 23 11.19 -10.58 26.54
N GLN A 24 9.90 -10.88 26.71
CA GLN A 24 9.09 -11.36 25.61
C GLN A 24 9.04 -10.17 24.68
N ASP A 25 9.91 -10.15 23.67
CA ASP A 25 9.92 -9.14 22.62
C ASP A 25 8.51 -9.07 22.09
N GLN A 26 7.80 -8.03 22.51
CA GLN A 26 6.43 -7.84 22.10
C GLN A 26 6.52 -7.39 20.66
N THR A 27 6.34 -8.32 19.72
CA THR A 27 6.32 -8.02 18.28
C THR A 27 5.29 -6.91 18.04
N ARG A 28 5.77 -5.70 17.76
CA ARG A 28 4.90 -4.56 17.48
C ARG A 28 4.55 -4.56 16.00
N ILE A 29 3.27 -4.57 15.70
CA ILE A 29 2.76 -4.47 14.34
C ILE A 29 1.96 -3.18 14.22
N ALA A 30 1.99 -2.57 13.04
CA ALA A 30 1.15 -1.43 12.71
C ALA A 30 0.50 -1.59 11.33
N PHE A 31 -0.46 -0.73 11.04
CA PHE A 31 -1.18 -0.67 9.77
C PHE A 31 -1.14 0.73 9.18
N VAL A 32 -1.05 0.83 7.87
CA VAL A 32 -1.04 2.09 7.13
C VAL A 32 -1.97 1.99 5.92
N ASP A 33 -2.75 3.02 5.65
CA ASP A 33 -3.42 3.18 4.34
C ASP A 33 -2.44 3.89 3.40
N SER A 34 -1.61 3.13 2.71
CA SER A 34 -0.56 3.69 1.84
C SER A 34 -1.16 4.54 0.72
N GLN A 35 -2.34 4.15 0.22
CA GLN A 35 -3.04 4.92 -0.81
C GLN A 35 -3.52 6.27 -0.28
N ALA A 36 -3.95 6.36 0.98
CA ALA A 36 -4.25 7.64 1.62
C ALA A 36 -3.00 8.48 1.82
N ALA A 37 -1.88 7.88 2.22
CA ALA A 37 -0.61 8.58 2.37
C ALA A 37 -0.09 9.13 1.04
N ILE A 38 -0.10 8.32 -0.03
CA ILE A 38 0.28 8.74 -1.39
C ILE A 38 -0.59 9.91 -1.86
N ARG A 39 -1.92 9.84 -1.69
CA ARG A 39 -2.83 10.93 -2.08
C ARG A 39 -2.63 12.23 -1.28
N ALA A 40 -2.07 12.15 -0.07
CA ALA A 40 -1.75 13.33 0.72
C ALA A 40 -0.50 14.08 0.20
N HIS A 41 0.31 13.44 -0.64
CA HIS A 41 1.48 14.05 -1.27
C HIS A 41 1.10 14.80 -2.57
N PRO A 42 1.70 15.97 -2.88
CA PRO A 42 1.41 16.71 -4.11
C PRO A 42 1.56 15.86 -5.39
N ALA A 43 2.63 15.07 -5.48
CA ALA A 43 2.86 14.18 -6.63
C ALA A 43 1.80 13.06 -6.74
N GLY A 44 1.19 12.64 -5.61
CA GLY A 44 0.07 11.69 -5.63
C GLY A 44 -1.22 12.35 -6.13
N ALA A 45 -1.43 13.64 -5.84
CA ALA A 45 -2.54 14.40 -6.41
C ALA A 45 -2.38 14.61 -7.93
N GLU A 46 -1.15 14.86 -8.40
CA GLU A 46 -0.84 14.93 -9.83
C GLU A 46 -1.10 13.59 -10.54
N ALA A 47 -0.61 12.49 -9.98
CA ALA A 47 -0.90 11.15 -10.49
C ALA A 47 -2.42 10.87 -10.53
N LYS A 48 -3.17 11.34 -9.52
CA LYS A 48 -4.63 11.18 -9.50
C LYS A 48 -5.32 11.96 -10.61
N ALA A 49 -4.88 13.17 -10.90
CA ALA A 49 -5.42 13.95 -12.01
C ALA A 49 -5.15 13.26 -13.36
N LEU A 50 -3.97 12.65 -13.54
CA LEU A 50 -3.65 11.86 -14.73
C LEU A 50 -4.53 10.61 -14.86
N GLU A 51 -4.82 9.91 -13.76
CA GLU A 51 -5.78 8.79 -13.76
C GLU A 51 -7.18 9.22 -14.23
N GLU A 52 -7.65 10.37 -13.77
CA GLU A 52 -8.97 10.90 -14.13
C GLU A 52 -9.03 11.32 -15.60
N GLN A 53 -7.97 11.94 -16.11
CA GLN A 53 -7.83 12.25 -17.54
C GLN A 53 -7.80 10.98 -18.39
N ALA A 54 -6.99 9.99 -17.99
CA ALA A 54 -6.91 8.70 -18.67
C ALA A 54 -8.28 8.03 -18.75
N LYS A 55 -9.03 8.01 -17.65
CA LYS A 55 -10.39 7.43 -17.60
C LYS A 55 -11.29 8.08 -18.64
N VAL A 56 -11.39 9.40 -18.65
CA VAL A 56 -12.26 10.15 -19.57
C VAL A 56 -11.88 9.89 -21.04
N GLU A 57 -10.59 9.96 -21.36
CA GLU A 57 -10.12 9.78 -22.74
C GLU A 57 -10.34 8.34 -23.23
N ILE A 58 -9.99 7.34 -22.40
CA ILE A 58 -10.16 5.94 -22.75
C ILE A 58 -11.65 5.57 -22.87
N GLU A 59 -12.51 6.07 -21.98
CA GLU A 59 -13.97 5.85 -22.06
C GLU A 59 -14.56 6.41 -23.36
N ALA A 60 -14.11 7.58 -23.81
CA ALA A 60 -14.54 8.16 -25.08
C ALA A 60 -14.13 7.28 -26.28
N LEU A 61 -12.86 6.82 -26.32
CA LEU A 61 -12.37 5.93 -27.37
C LEU A 61 -13.08 4.56 -27.36
N GLN A 62 -13.37 4.03 -26.17
CA GLN A 62 -14.12 2.78 -26.02
C GLN A 62 -15.57 2.92 -26.49
N THR A 63 -16.21 4.05 -26.22
CA THR A 63 -17.57 4.35 -26.70
C THR A 63 -17.62 4.33 -28.24
N ASP A 64 -16.64 4.99 -28.88
CA ASP A 64 -16.49 4.98 -30.34
C ASP A 64 -16.28 3.57 -30.91
N LEU A 65 -15.43 2.77 -30.26
CA LEU A 65 -15.19 1.39 -30.66
C LEU A 65 -16.44 0.53 -30.49
N GLN A 66 -17.17 0.70 -29.38
CA GLN A 66 -18.38 -0.05 -29.07
C GLN A 66 -19.49 0.23 -30.08
N ALA A 67 -19.60 1.45 -30.61
CA ALA A 67 -20.56 1.76 -31.66
C ALA A 67 -20.33 0.91 -32.93
N LEU A 68 -19.07 0.75 -33.35
CA LEU A 68 -18.69 -0.09 -34.49
C LEU A 68 -18.93 -1.58 -34.21
N VAL A 69 -18.62 -2.05 -32.98
CA VAL A 69 -18.89 -3.42 -32.54
C VAL A 69 -20.39 -3.72 -32.58
N THR A 70 -21.22 -2.81 -32.06
CA THR A 70 -22.67 -2.96 -32.05
C THR A 70 -23.24 -3.04 -33.48
N LYS A 71 -22.75 -2.20 -34.40
CA LYS A 71 -23.13 -2.25 -35.82
C LYS A 71 -22.73 -3.58 -36.48
N ALA A 72 -21.52 -4.07 -36.24
CA ALA A 72 -21.10 -5.37 -36.78
C ALA A 72 -21.96 -6.52 -36.22
N ASN A 73 -22.32 -6.45 -34.93
CA ASN A 73 -23.13 -7.46 -34.26
C ASN A 73 -24.62 -7.43 -34.64
N SER A 74 -25.14 -6.30 -35.15
CA SER A 74 -26.51 -6.22 -35.67
C SER A 74 -26.68 -6.90 -37.04
N GLY A 75 -25.59 -7.39 -37.63
CA GLY A 75 -25.56 -8.02 -38.95
C GLY A 75 -25.29 -7.04 -40.09
N GLU A 76 -25.03 -5.77 -39.79
CA GLU A 76 -24.57 -4.80 -40.78
C GLU A 76 -23.09 -4.98 -41.11
N GLN A 77 -22.76 -4.93 -42.40
CA GLN A 77 -21.38 -5.02 -42.84
C GLN A 77 -20.69 -3.65 -42.68
N LEU A 78 -19.57 -3.62 -41.95
CA LEU A 78 -18.75 -2.43 -41.83
C LEU A 78 -18.17 -2.04 -43.20
N THR A 79 -18.23 -0.76 -43.54
CA THR A 79 -17.57 -0.22 -44.74
C THR A 79 -16.05 -0.33 -44.62
N PRO A 80 -15.28 -0.22 -45.73
CA PRO A 80 -13.81 -0.21 -45.66
C PRO A 80 -13.26 0.87 -44.71
N ASP A 81 -13.86 2.06 -44.70
CA ASP A 81 -13.47 3.15 -43.79
C ASP A 81 -13.76 2.82 -42.32
N GLU A 82 -14.90 2.16 -42.04
CA GLU A 82 -15.25 1.72 -40.69
C GLU A 82 -14.34 0.60 -40.19
N GLN A 83 -13.93 -0.32 -41.07
CA GLN A 83 -12.94 -1.35 -40.72
C GLN A 83 -11.59 -0.73 -40.39
N ASN A 84 -11.13 0.26 -41.18
CA ASN A 84 -9.91 1.00 -40.88
C ASN A 84 -10.02 1.75 -39.54
N ARG A 85 -11.15 2.42 -39.30
CA ARG A 85 -11.40 3.12 -38.02
C ARG A 85 -11.40 2.16 -36.84
N PHE A 86 -11.99 0.97 -36.98
CA PHE A 86 -11.99 -0.06 -35.94
C PHE A 86 -10.57 -0.47 -35.55
N GLN A 87 -9.71 -0.77 -36.53
CA GLN A 87 -8.32 -1.15 -36.24
C GLN A 87 -7.53 0.01 -35.61
N ASN A 88 -7.73 1.23 -36.12
CA ASN A 88 -7.10 2.43 -35.57
C ASN A 88 -7.52 2.66 -34.11
N LEU A 89 -8.80 2.61 -33.78
CA LEU A 89 -9.29 2.79 -32.41
C LEU A 89 -8.68 1.78 -31.43
N ARG A 90 -8.59 0.49 -31.82
CA ARG A 90 -7.95 -0.53 -30.98
C ARG A 90 -6.48 -0.21 -30.69
N SER A 91 -5.74 0.18 -31.72
CA SER A 91 -4.32 0.57 -31.58
C SER A 91 -4.17 1.84 -30.73
N THR A 92 -5.02 2.85 -30.97
CA THR A 92 -5.02 4.10 -30.22
C THR A 92 -5.32 3.85 -28.74
N ILE A 93 -6.34 3.06 -28.41
CA ILE A 93 -6.67 2.73 -27.01
C ILE A 93 -5.47 2.10 -26.30
N ALA A 94 -4.83 1.10 -26.92
CA ALA A 94 -3.67 0.44 -26.33
C ALA A 94 -2.49 1.42 -26.13
N THR A 95 -2.26 2.31 -27.08
CA THR A 95 -1.21 3.33 -27.02
C THR A 95 -1.49 4.35 -25.91
N VAL A 96 -2.72 4.88 -25.85
CA VAL A 96 -3.15 5.84 -24.84
C VAL A 96 -3.07 5.23 -23.44
N GLN A 97 -3.54 3.99 -23.26
CA GLN A 97 -3.41 3.24 -22.01
C GLN A 97 -1.96 3.13 -21.55
N LYS A 98 -1.05 2.76 -22.45
CA LYS A 98 0.38 2.68 -22.15
C LYS A 98 0.96 4.03 -21.76
N ASN A 99 0.67 5.08 -22.54
CA ASN A 99 1.21 6.41 -22.30
C ASN A 99 0.75 6.98 -20.96
N TYR A 100 -0.52 6.79 -20.58
CA TYR A 100 -1.00 7.21 -19.27
C TYR A 100 -0.39 6.37 -18.14
N ALA A 101 -0.26 5.05 -18.32
CA ALA A 101 0.40 4.22 -17.31
C ALA A 101 1.84 4.67 -17.04
N ASP A 102 2.60 4.98 -18.10
CA ASP A 102 3.98 5.47 -18.00
C ASP A 102 4.02 6.86 -17.31
N GLN A 103 3.11 7.77 -17.66
CA GLN A 103 3.02 9.12 -17.05
C GLN A 103 2.59 9.07 -15.59
N ILE A 104 1.58 8.27 -15.25
CA ILE A 104 1.11 8.09 -13.87
C ILE A 104 2.24 7.49 -13.02
N GLY A 105 2.93 6.48 -13.54
CA GLY A 105 4.08 5.87 -12.86
C GLY A 105 5.19 6.87 -12.58
N ALA A 106 5.52 7.75 -13.54
CA ALA A 106 6.50 8.81 -13.35
C ALA A 106 6.03 9.86 -12.33
N ALA A 107 4.76 10.29 -12.41
CA ALA A 107 4.20 11.31 -11.53
C ALA A 107 4.09 10.85 -10.07
N VAL A 108 3.74 9.57 -9.84
CA VAL A 108 3.55 9.06 -8.46
C VAL A 108 4.88 8.75 -7.76
N GLY A 109 5.98 8.57 -8.50
CA GLY A 109 7.28 8.16 -7.97
C GLY A 109 7.74 8.92 -6.73
N PRO A 110 7.75 10.27 -6.74
CA PRO A 110 8.15 11.05 -5.57
C PRO A 110 7.27 10.81 -4.33
N ALA A 111 5.96 10.58 -4.53
CA ALA A 111 5.06 10.27 -3.41
C ALA A 111 5.37 8.88 -2.81
N LEU A 112 5.69 7.88 -3.66
CA LEU A 112 6.07 6.55 -3.19
C LEU A 112 7.36 6.60 -2.36
N GLU A 113 8.37 7.31 -2.83
CA GLU A 113 9.64 7.48 -2.11
C GLU A 113 9.44 8.20 -0.77
N ALA A 114 8.62 9.25 -0.74
CA ALA A 114 8.35 10.00 0.49
C ALA A 114 7.58 9.17 1.52
N VAL A 115 6.60 8.37 1.08
CA VAL A 115 5.85 7.45 1.94
C VAL A 115 6.75 6.33 2.47
N ASP A 116 7.56 5.71 1.63
CA ASP A 116 8.49 4.65 2.03
C ASP A 116 9.50 5.14 3.08
N LYS A 117 10.08 6.33 2.86
CA LYS A 117 10.97 6.97 3.83
C LYS A 117 10.27 7.24 5.16
N ALA A 118 9.08 7.82 5.13
CA ALA A 118 8.31 8.10 6.34
C ALA A 118 7.97 6.82 7.13
N ILE A 119 7.51 5.77 6.44
CA ILE A 119 7.21 4.46 7.04
C ILE A 119 8.48 3.87 7.68
N SER A 120 9.61 3.91 6.97
CA SER A 120 10.88 3.34 7.45
C SER A 120 11.40 4.05 8.71
N GLU A 121 11.33 5.37 8.77
CA GLU A 121 11.73 6.13 9.96
C GLU A 121 10.79 5.85 11.15
N ILE A 122 9.47 5.86 10.93
CA ILE A 122 8.48 5.54 11.97
C ILE A 122 8.67 4.11 12.47
N ALA A 123 8.97 3.15 11.58
CA ALA A 123 9.25 1.77 11.94
C ALA A 123 10.44 1.66 12.89
N ALA A 124 11.56 2.32 12.56
CA ALA A 124 12.78 2.32 13.36
C ALA A 124 12.60 3.02 14.71
N GLU A 125 11.90 4.15 14.75
CA GLU A 125 11.71 4.94 15.98
C GLU A 125 10.79 4.26 17.01
N ASN A 126 9.86 3.41 16.56
CA ASN A 126 8.82 2.82 17.40
C ASN A 126 8.99 1.31 17.63
N ASP A 127 10.10 0.75 17.12
CA ASP A 127 10.43 -0.68 17.16
C ASP A 127 9.32 -1.56 16.54
N TYR A 128 8.74 -1.12 15.41
CA TYR A 128 7.76 -1.93 14.68
C TYR A 128 8.47 -3.08 13.96
N ALA A 129 8.04 -4.31 14.23
CA ALA A 129 8.53 -5.50 13.55
C ALA A 129 7.92 -5.65 12.14
N ALA A 130 6.71 -5.14 11.92
CA ALA A 130 6.06 -5.13 10.60
C ALA A 130 5.01 -4.01 10.52
N ILE A 131 4.88 -3.42 9.34
CA ILE A 131 3.81 -2.47 9.01
C ILE A 131 3.08 -3.04 7.80
N PHE A 132 1.77 -3.24 7.93
CA PHE A 132 0.93 -3.81 6.89
C PHE A 132 0.09 -2.73 6.21
N ASP A 133 -0.12 -2.86 4.90
CA ASP A 133 -1.14 -2.04 4.25
C ASP A 133 -2.54 -2.47 4.72
N ALA A 134 -3.33 -1.50 5.16
CA ALA A 134 -4.71 -1.71 5.60
C ALA A 134 -5.64 -2.11 4.44
N ARG A 135 -5.25 -1.84 3.19
CA ARG A 135 -5.96 -2.21 1.97
C ARG A 135 -5.12 -3.20 1.15
N VAL A 136 -5.71 -4.31 0.73
CA VAL A 136 -5.11 -5.21 -0.27
C VAL A 136 -5.83 -4.98 -1.60
N ALA A 137 -5.06 -4.85 -2.69
CA ALA A 137 -5.59 -4.55 -4.03
C ALA A 137 -6.60 -5.60 -4.52
N GLY A 138 -7.75 -5.13 -4.97
CA GLY A 138 -8.87 -5.89 -5.56
C GLY A 138 -10.01 -4.92 -5.90
N GLN A 139 -10.89 -5.25 -6.85
CA GLN A 139 -11.92 -4.31 -7.36
C GLN A 139 -12.90 -3.78 -6.29
N GLU A 140 -12.96 -4.43 -5.13
CA GLU A 140 -13.84 -4.08 -4.01
C GLU A 140 -13.06 -3.61 -2.76
N GLY A 141 -11.73 -3.54 -2.78
CA GLY A 141 -10.93 -3.22 -1.59
C GLY A 141 -11.25 -4.16 -0.42
N THR A 142 -11.02 -5.46 -0.60
CA THR A 142 -11.12 -6.43 0.48
C THR A 142 -10.03 -6.12 1.51
N ASN A 143 -10.38 -5.36 2.55
CA ASN A 143 -9.54 -5.19 3.73
C ASN A 143 -9.26 -6.59 4.29
N LEU A 144 -8.08 -7.16 4.01
CA LEU A 144 -7.68 -8.45 4.55
C LEU A 144 -7.57 -8.38 6.09
N VAL A 145 -7.42 -7.16 6.61
CA VAL A 145 -7.54 -6.85 8.04
C VAL A 145 -9.03 -6.79 8.41
N VAL A 146 -9.56 -7.93 8.86
CA VAL A 146 -10.96 -8.06 9.34
C VAL A 146 -11.18 -7.22 10.61
N TYR A 147 -10.14 -7.08 11.44
CA TYR A 147 -10.14 -6.23 12.63
C TYR A 147 -8.70 -5.91 13.05
N ALA A 148 -8.41 -4.64 13.29
CA ALA A 148 -7.23 -4.18 14.01
C ALA A 148 -7.67 -3.12 15.03
N LYS A 149 -6.98 -3.06 16.17
CA LYS A 149 -7.22 -1.97 17.11
C LYS A 149 -6.82 -0.64 16.45
N LYS A 150 -7.59 0.43 16.72
CA LYS A 150 -7.40 1.74 16.07
C LYS A 150 -6.03 2.37 16.33
N ASP A 151 -5.46 2.10 17.50
CA ASP A 151 -4.13 2.56 17.91
C ASP A 151 -2.98 1.91 17.12
N LEU A 152 -3.25 0.84 16.36
CA LEU A 152 -2.27 0.23 15.46
C LEU A 152 -2.25 0.92 14.09
N ASN A 153 -3.20 1.82 13.78
CA ASN A 153 -3.22 2.54 12.52
C ASN A 153 -2.33 3.80 12.61
N ILE A 154 -1.24 3.81 11.84
CA ILE A 154 -0.25 4.89 11.83
C ILE A 154 -0.39 5.81 10.60
N THR A 155 -1.48 5.73 9.84
CA THR A 155 -1.66 6.48 8.59
C THR A 155 -1.43 7.98 8.77
N GLN A 156 -2.03 8.59 9.80
CA GLN A 156 -1.86 10.01 10.06
C GLN A 156 -0.42 10.36 10.42
N LEU A 157 0.24 9.50 11.22
CA LEU A 157 1.64 9.69 11.59
C LEU A 157 2.56 9.67 10.36
N VAL A 158 2.30 8.77 9.41
CA VAL A 158 3.03 8.70 8.13
C VAL A 158 2.81 9.98 7.31
N ILE A 159 1.56 10.44 7.19
CA ILE A 159 1.23 11.69 6.47
C ILE A 159 1.95 12.89 7.09
N ASP A 160 1.90 13.01 8.42
CA ASP A 160 2.54 14.11 9.14
C ASP A 160 4.07 14.09 8.96
N ARG A 161 4.69 12.90 9.03
CA ARG A 161 6.13 12.72 8.81
C ARG A 161 6.55 13.08 7.39
N MET A 162 5.79 12.60 6.41
CA MET A 162 6.01 12.86 5.00
C MET A 162 5.91 14.36 4.70
N ASN A 163 4.92 15.05 5.25
CA ASN A 163 4.73 16.48 5.06
C ASN A 163 5.79 17.34 5.76
N ALA A 164 6.33 16.87 6.89
CA ALA A 164 7.42 17.56 7.58
C ALA A 164 8.78 17.43 6.86
N SER A 165 8.90 16.52 5.89
CA SER A 165 10.13 16.25 5.13
C SER A 165 10.17 16.92 3.75
N GLN A 166 9.10 17.61 3.36
CA GLN A 166 8.98 18.38 2.11
C GLN A 166 9.48 19.81 2.30
#